data_AF-A0A2H1EEN3-F1
#
_entry.id   AF-A0A2H1EEN3-F1
#
_cell.length_a   1.000
_cell.length_b   1.000
_cell.length_c   1.000
_cell.angle_alpha   90.00
_cell.angle_beta   90.00
_cell.angle_gamma   90.00
#
_symmetry.space_group_name_H-M   'P 1'
#
loop_
_entity.id
_entity.type
_entity.pdbx_description
1 polymer ?
#
loop_
_entity_poly.entity_id
_entity_poly.type
_entity_poly.pdbx_seq_one_letter_code
_entity_poly.pdbx_strand_id
1 'polypeptide(L)' 'MTGDHAKDAQNDITQAQKEMTQASTEIGKGQFAAGIEHYSNAWKHAEDAITDATQNNH' A
#
# COMPACT_ATOMS: atom_id res chain seq x y z
N MET A 1 3.85 16.68 -17.49
CA MET A 1 4.53 15.72 -16.60
C MET A 1 3.55 14.62 -16.17
N THR A 2 2.83 14.02 -17.12
CA THR A 2 1.71 13.08 -16.84
C THR A 2 2.14 11.61 -16.69
N GLY A 3 3.45 11.33 -16.78
CA GLY A 3 4.01 9.97 -16.70
C GLY A 3 4.52 9.55 -15.32
N ASP A 4 4.74 10.50 -14.40
CA ASP A 4 5.29 10.19 -13.07
C ASP A 4 4.19 9.65 -12.12
N HIS A 5 3.05 10.33 -12.01
CA HIS A 5 1.99 9.96 -11.06
C HIS A 5 1.38 8.56 -11.28
N ALA A 6 1.29 8.08 -12.53
CA ALA A 6 0.83 6.71 -12.80
C ALA A 6 1.84 5.64 -12.37
N LYS A 7 3.13 5.97 -12.45
CA LYS A 7 4.22 5.11 -11.97
C LYS A 7 4.30 5.12 -10.45
N ASP A 8 4.01 6.25 -9.83
CA ASP A 8 3.94 6.43 -8.39
C ASP A 8 2.76 5.62 -7.79
N ALA A 9 1.56 5.75 -8.37
CA ALA A 9 0.40 4.95 -7.96
C ALA A 9 0.64 3.43 -8.11
N GLN A 10 1.31 2.99 -9.18
CA GLN A 10 1.65 1.58 -9.36
C GLN A 10 2.69 1.10 -8.33
N ASN A 11 3.64 1.96 -7.97
CA ASN A 11 4.62 1.67 -6.93
C ASN A 11 3.94 1.54 -5.56
N ASP A 12 3.02 2.43 -5.23
CA ASP A 12 2.29 2.39 -3.96
C ASP A 12 1.38 1.17 -3.86
N ILE A 13 0.69 0.78 -4.93
CA ILE A 13 -0.05 -0.50 -4.99
C ILE A 13 0.89 -1.69 -4.73
N THR A 14 2.11 -1.65 -5.28
CA THR A 14 3.10 -2.72 -5.07
C THR A 14 3.56 -2.78 -3.62
N GLN A 15 3.81 -1.63 -2.97
CA GLN A 15 4.14 -1.58 -1.54
C GLN A 15 2.98 -2.07 -0.68
N ALA A 16 1.74 -1.66 -0.99
CA ALA A 16 0.55 -2.13 -0.28
C ALA A 16 0.43 -3.65 -0.29
N GLN A 17 0.63 -4.29 -1.45
CA GLN A 17 0.60 -5.76 -1.58
C GLN A 17 1.69 -6.45 -0.76
N LYS A 18 2.89 -5.87 -0.74
CA LYS A 18 4.02 -6.38 0.06
C LYS A 18 3.69 -6.33 1.56
N GLU A 19 3.20 -5.20 2.04
CA GLU A 19 2.79 -5.02 3.43
C GLU A 19 1.66 -5.98 3.81
N MET A 20 0.66 -6.21 2.95
CA MET A 20 -0.39 -7.22 3.19
C MET A 20 0.16 -8.65 3.31
N THR A 21 1.18 -8.98 2.52
CA THR A 21 1.84 -10.29 2.57
C THR A 21 2.60 -10.48 3.88
N GLN A 22 3.30 -9.44 4.33
CA GLN A 22 4.00 -9.42 5.62
C GLN A 22 3.00 -9.49 6.78
N ALA A 23 1.92 -8.70 6.72
CA ALA A 23 0.84 -8.74 7.70
C ALA A 23 0.29 -10.16 7.88
N SER A 24 -0.09 -10.81 6.77
CA SER A 24 -0.63 -12.18 6.79
C SER A 24 0.37 -13.18 7.38
N THR A 25 1.66 -12.99 7.11
CA THR A 25 2.75 -13.81 7.66
C THR A 25 2.87 -13.63 9.17
N GLU A 26 2.88 -12.40 9.67
CA GLU A 26 2.99 -12.09 11.10
C GLU A 26 1.76 -12.55 11.89
N ILE A 27 0.55 -12.38 11.32
CA ILE A 27 -0.68 -12.94 11.89
C ILE A 27 -0.59 -14.47 11.98
N GLY A 28 -0.09 -15.14 10.94
CA GLY A 28 0.10 -16.60 10.93
C GLY A 28 1.08 -17.10 11.99
N LYS A 29 2.03 -16.26 12.41
CA LYS A 29 2.97 -16.54 13.52
C LYS A 29 2.39 -16.20 14.90
N GLY A 30 1.18 -15.64 14.98
CA GLY A 30 0.59 -15.11 16.22
C GLY A 30 1.13 -13.75 16.65
N GLN A 31 1.92 -13.07 15.80
CA GLN A 31 2.49 -11.75 16.06
C GLN A 31 1.48 -10.66 15.67
N PHE A 32 0.34 -10.63 16.37
CA PHE A 32 -0.81 -9.82 15.96
C PHE A 32 -0.54 -8.32 15.88
N ALA A 33 0.25 -7.77 16.81
CA ALA A 33 0.59 -6.35 16.80
C ALA A 33 1.35 -5.95 15.52
N ALA A 34 2.38 -6.71 15.15
CA ALA A 34 3.13 -6.49 13.92
C ALA A 34 2.26 -6.69 12.67
N GLY A 35 1.40 -7.71 12.68
CA GLY A 35 0.45 -7.94 11.60
C GLY A 35 -0.53 -6.78 11.39
N ILE A 36 -1.08 -6.22 12.47
CA ILE A 36 -1.96 -5.04 12.41
C ILE A 36 -1.21 -3.82 11.90
N GLU A 37 0.04 -3.61 12.34
CA GLU A 37 0.89 -2.52 11.85
C GLU A 37 1.12 -2.60 10.34
N HIS A 38 1.49 -3.78 9.83
CA HIS A 38 1.66 -4.01 8.40
C HIS A 38 0.35 -3.78 7.62
N TYR A 39 -0.82 -4.21 8.14
CA TYR A 39 -2.09 -3.90 7.49
C TYR A 39 -2.39 -2.40 7.46
N SER A 40 -2.06 -1.65 8.52
CA SER A 40 -2.22 -0.20 8.54
C SER A 40 -1.33 0.48 7.49
N ASN A 41 -0.07 0.04 7.35
CA ASN A 41 0.84 0.57 6.33
C ASN A 41 0.38 0.23 4.92
N ALA A 42 -0.13 -0.99 4.70
CA ALA A 42 -0.72 -1.37 3.42
C ALA A 42 -1.89 -0.46 3.02
N TRP A 43 -2.73 -0.08 4.00
CA TRP A 43 -3.86 0.80 3.75
C TRP A 43 -3.42 2.21 3.35
N LYS A 44 -2.41 2.77 4.03
CA LYS A 44 -1.84 4.08 3.68
C LYS A 44 -1.32 4.11 2.24
N HIS A 45 -0.55 3.10 1.84
CA HIS A 45 -0.08 3.00 0.46
C HIS A 45 -1.22 2.90 -0.54
N ALA A 46 -2.32 2.21 -0.21
CA ALA A 46 -3.49 2.17 -1.09
C ALA A 46 -4.19 3.55 -1.18
N GLU A 47 -4.26 4.31 -0.09
CA GLU A 47 -4.80 5.67 -0.08
C GLU A 47 -3.93 6.64 -0.89
N ASP A 48 -2.61 6.54 -0.76
CA ASP A 48 -1.65 7.33 -1.55
C ASP A 48 -1.79 7.01 -3.04
N ALA A 49 -1.86 5.73 -3.42
CA ALA A 49 -2.09 5.31 -4.79
C ALA A 49 -3.40 5.84 -5.38
N ILE A 50 -4.49 5.85 -4.60
CA ILE A 50 -5.78 6.42 -5.03
C ILE A 50 -5.64 7.93 -5.24
N THR A 51 -4.93 8.62 -4.36
CA THR A 51 -4.72 10.07 -4.46
C THR A 51 -3.95 10.42 -5.73
N ASP A 52 -2.84 9.73 -5.98
CA ASP A 52 -2.01 9.94 -7.16
C ASP A 52 -2.74 9.57 -8.46
N ALA A 53 -3.54 8.50 -8.44
CA ALA A 53 -4.37 8.13 -9.59
C ALA A 53 -5.51 9.13 -9.85
N THR A 54 -6.07 9.73 -8.80
CA THR A 54 -7.21 10.66 -8.92
C THR A 54 -6.76 12.05 -9.35
N GLN A 55 -5.60 12.52 -8.90
CA GLN A 55 -5.01 13.80 -9.36
C GLN A 55 -4.63 13.79 -10.85
N ASN A 56 -4.59 12.62 -11.50
CA ASN A 56 -4.32 12.47 -12.93
C ASN A 56 -5.54 12.78 -13.83
N ASN A 57 -6.74 12.97 -13.26
CA ASN A 57 -8.00 13.21 -14.01
C ASN A 57 -8.51 14.67 -13.94
N HIS A 58 -7.73 15.59 -13.37
CA HIS A 58 -8.04 17.04 -13.29
C HIS A 58 -6.97 17.86 -14.00
#